data_AF-A0AAN4Z2G2-F1
#
_entry.id   AF-A0AAN4Z2G2-F1
#
_cell.length_a   1.000
_cell.length_b   1.000
_cell.length_c   1.000
_cell.angle_alpha   90.00
_cell.angle_beta   90.00
_cell.angle_gamma   90.00
#
_symmetry.space_group_name_H-M   'P 1'
#
loop_
_entity.id
_entity.type
_entity.pdbx_description
1 polymer ?
#
loop_
_entity_poly.entity_id
_entity_poly.type
_entity_poly.pdbx_seq_one_letter_code
_entity_poly.pdbx_strand_id
1 'polypeptide(L)'
;IRMMISPLLVLSIATAVVSIGRTPKDCTIGEKWTDKFIRLECFKGVGRVVNGVRAIGCVPTNSEKGEMIEPGKTFNEQHFTYSCTKKGTAVSYHIINCLDSKGQVLAVGQKTTMTEGTEWSCFKDKSGAIKLEQLKTGQCSYNGVTLAVGKTWSEPAEIKITVGGVEKVVGKAIAKVCATDGKLGFFAKAYGCVTATGLWIKHRAFSKVHADFVQC
;
A
#
# COMPACT_ATOMS: atom_id res chain seq x y z
N ILE A 1 0.69 15.60 -15.93
CA ILE A 1 1.89 15.54 -15.05
C ILE A 1 2.16 14.08 -14.77
N ARG A 2 3.09 13.47 -15.51
CA ARG A 2 3.54 12.09 -15.28
C ARG A 2 4.37 12.12 -14.00
N MET A 3 3.82 11.63 -12.89
CA MET A 3 4.64 11.30 -11.73
C MET A 3 5.45 10.06 -12.08
N MET A 4 6.73 10.26 -12.38
CA MET A 4 7.72 9.20 -12.34
C MET A 4 7.86 8.79 -10.86
N ILE A 5 7.27 7.65 -10.51
CA ILE A 5 7.60 6.97 -9.27
C ILE A 5 8.93 6.27 -9.53
N SER A 6 9.98 6.80 -8.91
CA SER A 6 11.33 6.25 -8.94
C SER A 6 11.31 4.80 -8.47
N PRO A 7 11.89 3.83 -9.21
CA PRO A 7 12.01 2.47 -8.72
C PRO A 7 13.19 2.45 -7.75
N LEU A 8 12.90 2.59 -6.46
CA LEU A 8 13.83 2.13 -5.43
C LEU A 8 13.87 0.60 -5.48
N LEU A 9 14.79 0.12 -6.30
CA LEU A 9 15.30 -1.24 -6.29
C LEU A 9 15.84 -1.54 -4.88
N VAL A 10 15.07 -2.28 -4.09
CA VAL A 10 15.62 -3.01 -2.95
C VAL A 10 15.44 -4.49 -3.26
N LEU A 11 16.43 -5.04 -3.96
CA LEU A 11 16.68 -6.47 -3.95
C LEU A 11 17.14 -6.82 -2.53
N SER A 12 16.33 -7.56 -1.79
CA SER A 12 16.79 -8.24 -0.57
C SER A 12 16.49 -9.72 -0.68
N ILE A 13 17.20 -10.40 -1.59
CA ILE A 13 17.56 -11.79 -1.31
C ILE A 13 18.79 -11.67 -0.41
N ALA A 14 18.56 -11.68 0.90
CA ALA A 14 19.65 -11.78 1.86
C ALA A 14 20.15 -13.24 1.85
N THR A 15 20.91 -13.62 0.83
CA THR A 15 21.91 -14.67 1.03
C THR A 15 22.89 -14.13 2.04
N ALA A 16 23.00 -14.80 3.17
CA ALA A 16 23.91 -14.40 4.23
C ALA A 16 25.36 -14.59 3.78
N VAL A 17 25.93 -13.60 3.12
CA VAL A 17 27.35 -13.29 3.31
C VAL A 17 27.43 -12.74 4.74
N VAL A 18 28.25 -13.42 5.56
CA VAL A 18 28.51 -13.11 6.98
C VAL A 18 28.78 -11.62 7.09
N SER A 19 27.79 -10.90 7.61
CA SER A 19 27.86 -9.46 7.80
C SER A 19 28.59 -9.21 9.10
N ILE A 20 29.46 -8.22 9.11
CA ILE A 20 30.31 -7.81 10.23
C ILE A 20 29.46 -7.66 11.50
N GLY A 21 29.68 -8.52 12.51
CA GLY A 21 29.03 -8.37 13.82
C GLY A 21 28.91 -9.67 14.62
N ARG A 22 29.80 -9.84 15.62
CA ARG A 22 29.83 -10.92 16.64
C ARG A 22 30.03 -12.34 16.09
N THR A 23 31.24 -12.87 16.28
CA THR A 23 31.58 -14.27 15.96
C THR A 23 31.32 -15.18 17.17
N PRO A 24 31.18 -16.51 16.98
CA PRO A 24 31.09 -17.45 18.10
C PRO A 24 32.23 -17.35 19.11
N LYS A 25 33.40 -16.84 18.71
CA LYS A 25 34.58 -16.74 19.58
C LYS A 25 34.49 -15.60 20.60
N ASP A 26 33.65 -14.60 20.36
CA ASP A 26 33.66 -13.33 21.10
C ASP A 26 32.34 -13.04 21.82
N CYS A 27 31.40 -14.00 21.84
CA CYS A 27 30.10 -13.83 22.48
C CYS A 27 30.09 -14.31 23.94
N THR A 28 29.30 -13.65 24.78
CA THR A 28 29.04 -14.10 26.16
C THR A 28 27.95 -15.16 26.15
N ILE A 29 28.12 -16.27 26.87
CA ILE A 29 27.09 -17.33 26.95
C ILE A 29 25.76 -16.73 27.44
N GLY A 30 24.67 -16.97 26.71
CA GLY A 30 23.36 -16.39 26.97
C GLY A 30 23.11 -15.03 26.29
N GLU A 31 24.15 -14.41 25.71
CA GLU A 31 24.00 -13.19 24.91
C GLU A 31 23.11 -13.46 23.69
N LYS A 32 22.24 -12.49 23.41
CA LYS A 32 21.25 -12.56 22.33
C LYS A 32 21.33 -11.31 21.47
N TRP A 33 21.32 -11.49 20.16
CA TRP A 33 21.30 -10.39 19.21
C TRP A 33 20.46 -10.73 17.98
N THR A 34 20.01 -9.70 17.28
CA THR A 34 19.23 -9.85 16.06
C THR A 34 20.12 -9.56 14.87
N ASP A 35 20.14 -10.47 13.90
CA ASP A 35 20.76 -10.24 12.59
C ASP A 35 19.79 -10.71 11.50
N LYS A 36 19.57 -9.86 10.48
CA LYS A 36 18.68 -10.13 9.34
C LYS A 36 17.35 -10.78 9.76
N PHE A 37 16.66 -10.18 10.72
CA PHE A 37 15.38 -10.63 11.28
C PHE A 37 15.44 -11.95 12.05
N ILE A 38 16.62 -12.51 12.33
CA ILE A 38 16.79 -13.76 13.09
C ILE A 38 17.37 -13.44 14.46
N ARG A 39 16.75 -13.97 15.51
CA ARG A 39 17.31 -13.92 16.86
C ARG A 39 18.33 -15.03 17.03
N LEU A 40 19.54 -14.66 17.36
CA LEU A 40 20.66 -15.55 17.66
C LEU A 40 20.91 -15.58 19.17
N GLU A 41 21.44 -16.70 19.66
CA GLU A 41 21.87 -16.89 21.05
C GLU A 41 23.23 -17.58 21.09
N CYS A 42 24.13 -17.04 21.90
CA CYS A 42 25.41 -17.65 22.23
C CYS A 42 25.21 -18.76 23.27
N PHE A 43 25.76 -19.94 23.03
CA PHE A 43 25.66 -21.08 23.94
C PHE A 43 27.03 -21.71 24.18
N LYS A 44 27.17 -22.44 25.29
CA LYS A 44 28.40 -23.16 25.60
C LYS A 44 28.61 -24.31 24.61
N GLY A 45 29.75 -24.30 23.90
CA GLY A 45 30.10 -25.38 22.98
C GLY A 45 30.48 -26.67 23.70
N VAL A 46 30.65 -27.75 22.93
CA VAL A 46 31.07 -29.06 23.43
C VAL A 46 32.44 -29.41 22.82
N GLY A 47 33.36 -29.94 23.62
CA GLY A 47 34.69 -30.36 23.18
C GLY A 47 35.65 -29.19 22.96
N ARG A 48 36.30 -29.13 21.79
CA ARG A 48 37.30 -28.08 21.45
C ARG A 48 36.67 -26.73 21.08
N VAL A 49 35.34 -26.67 20.93
CA VAL A 49 34.60 -25.44 20.66
C VAL A 49 34.17 -24.85 21.99
N VAL A 50 34.72 -23.68 22.34
CA VAL A 50 34.42 -23.01 23.62
C VAL A 50 32.99 -22.46 23.61
N ASN A 51 32.60 -21.77 22.54
CA ASN A 51 31.30 -21.11 22.38
C ASN A 51 30.71 -21.41 20.99
N GLY A 52 29.38 -21.53 20.92
CA GLY A 52 28.61 -21.72 19.68
C GLY A 52 27.48 -20.70 19.55
N VAL A 53 26.92 -20.56 18.35
CA VAL A 53 25.79 -19.67 18.07
C VAL A 53 24.66 -20.46 17.44
N ARG A 54 23.43 -20.25 17.94
CA ARG A 54 22.23 -20.89 17.40
C ARG A 54 21.15 -19.86 17.10
N ALA A 55 20.39 -20.10 16.04
CA ALA A 55 19.19 -19.34 15.76
C ALA A 55 18.02 -19.88 16.59
N ILE A 56 17.34 -18.97 17.29
CA ILE A 56 16.29 -19.31 18.26
C ILE A 56 14.90 -18.78 17.88
N GLY A 57 14.81 -17.86 16.90
CA GLY A 57 13.53 -17.34 16.44
C GLY A 57 13.71 -16.21 15.42
N CYS A 58 12.61 -15.50 15.14
CA CYS A 58 12.60 -14.38 14.20
C CYS A 58 12.18 -13.10 14.91
N VAL A 59 12.61 -11.94 14.44
CA VAL A 59 12.32 -10.63 15.01
C VAL A 59 11.90 -9.70 13.87
N PRO A 60 10.59 -9.50 13.65
CA PRO A 60 10.07 -8.73 12.51
C PRO A 60 10.64 -7.32 12.39
N THR A 61 10.86 -6.65 13.52
CA THR A 61 11.39 -5.28 13.55
C THR A 61 12.88 -5.18 13.25
N ASN A 62 13.58 -6.31 13.10
CA ASN A 62 15.03 -6.40 12.94
C ASN A 62 15.84 -5.61 13.99
N SER A 63 15.26 -5.47 15.20
CA SER A 63 15.86 -4.71 16.29
C SER A 63 16.40 -5.64 17.38
N GLU A 64 17.47 -5.23 18.08
CA GLU A 64 17.97 -5.98 19.25
C GLU A 64 16.90 -6.10 20.35
N LYS A 65 16.06 -5.08 20.49
CA LYS A 65 14.95 -5.04 21.48
C LYS A 65 13.62 -5.50 20.90
N GLY A 66 13.58 -5.91 19.64
CA GLY A 66 12.36 -6.37 19.00
C GLY A 66 11.81 -7.64 19.64
N GLU A 67 10.48 -7.77 19.67
CA GLU A 67 9.81 -8.99 20.13
C GLU A 67 10.18 -10.17 19.24
N MET A 68 10.48 -11.30 19.87
CA MET A 68 10.85 -12.53 19.17
C MET A 68 9.62 -13.39 18.94
N ILE A 69 9.52 -13.90 17.73
CA ILE A 69 8.54 -14.87 17.29
C ILE A 69 9.21 -16.24 17.24
N GLU A 70 8.58 -17.21 17.89
CA GLU A 70 9.09 -18.58 17.94
C GLU A 70 9.00 -19.26 16.56
N PRO A 71 9.91 -20.19 16.26
CA PRO A 71 9.77 -21.04 15.08
C PRO A 71 8.44 -21.79 15.05
N GLY A 72 7.84 -21.86 13.86
CA GLY A 72 6.51 -22.43 13.62
C GLY A 72 5.37 -21.43 13.78
N LYS A 73 5.64 -20.21 14.26
CA LYS A 73 4.63 -19.14 14.37
C LYS A 73 4.64 -18.21 13.17
N THR A 74 3.52 -17.54 12.97
CA THR A 74 3.30 -16.54 11.93
C THR A 74 3.10 -15.16 12.52
N PHE A 75 3.32 -14.14 11.70
CA PHE A 75 3.15 -12.74 12.04
C PHE A 75 2.51 -12.00 10.89
N ASN A 76 1.50 -11.18 11.17
CA ASN A 76 0.88 -10.33 10.17
C ASN A 76 1.43 -8.92 10.33
N GLU A 77 1.94 -8.37 9.23
CA GLU A 77 2.43 -6.99 9.19
C GLU A 77 2.12 -6.36 7.84
N GLN A 78 1.48 -5.19 7.90
CA GLN A 78 1.05 -4.44 6.72
C GLN A 78 0.25 -5.31 5.74
N HIS A 79 0.87 -5.69 4.62
CA HIS A 79 0.24 -6.40 3.51
C HIS A 79 0.61 -7.87 3.43
N PHE A 80 1.30 -8.42 4.43
CA PHE A 80 1.86 -9.76 4.36
C PHE A 80 1.73 -10.55 5.66
N THR A 81 1.56 -11.86 5.50
CA THR A 81 1.80 -12.83 6.57
C THR A 81 3.20 -13.39 6.40
N TYR A 82 3.99 -13.27 7.45
CA TYR A 82 5.32 -13.83 7.56
C TYR A 82 5.30 -15.13 8.38
N SER A 83 6.22 -16.02 8.07
CA SER A 83 6.47 -17.26 8.81
C SER A 83 7.89 -17.28 9.35
N CYS A 84 8.02 -17.63 10.63
CA CYS A 84 9.30 -18.01 11.20
C CYS A 84 9.44 -19.54 11.11
N THR A 85 10.28 -20.03 10.20
CA THR A 85 10.44 -21.48 9.98
C THR A 85 11.81 -21.94 10.42
N LYS A 86 11.89 -23.12 11.04
CA LYS A 86 13.15 -23.79 11.40
C LYS A 86 13.31 -25.10 10.64
N LYS A 87 14.48 -25.31 10.03
CA LYS A 87 14.89 -26.56 9.37
C LYS A 87 16.29 -26.93 9.87
N GLY A 88 16.36 -27.95 10.71
CA GLY A 88 17.61 -28.29 11.43
C GLY A 88 18.07 -27.12 12.31
N THR A 89 19.27 -26.62 12.06
CA THR A 89 19.86 -25.48 12.77
C THR A 89 19.53 -24.12 12.14
N ALA A 90 19.00 -24.11 10.91
CA ALA A 90 18.67 -22.88 10.20
C ALA A 90 17.27 -22.38 10.58
N VAL A 91 17.15 -21.07 10.80
CA VAL A 91 15.87 -20.37 10.96
C VAL A 91 15.75 -19.35 9.83
N SER A 92 14.56 -19.24 9.27
CA SER A 92 14.25 -18.33 8.17
C SER A 92 12.99 -17.53 8.47
N TYR A 93 13.01 -16.25 8.17
CA TYR A 93 11.86 -15.35 8.21
C TYR A 93 11.46 -15.00 6.78
N HIS A 94 10.26 -15.37 6.34
CA HIS A 94 9.83 -15.13 4.97
C HIS A 94 8.31 -14.96 4.86
N ILE A 95 7.88 -14.25 3.83
CA ILE A 95 6.46 -14.07 3.49
C ILE A 95 5.88 -15.41 3.03
N ILE A 96 4.65 -15.72 3.46
CA ILE A 96 3.90 -16.91 3.03
C ILE A 96 2.57 -16.57 2.36
N ASN A 97 1.96 -15.43 2.67
CA ASN A 97 0.69 -14.96 2.08
C ASN A 97 0.67 -13.42 2.05
N CYS A 98 -0.29 -12.86 1.31
CA CYS A 98 -0.62 -11.45 1.38
C CYS A 98 -1.82 -11.21 2.32
N LEU A 99 -2.07 -9.95 2.66
CA LEU A 99 -3.23 -9.52 3.45
C LEU A 99 -4.08 -8.54 2.62
N ASP A 100 -5.40 -8.65 2.74
CA ASP A 100 -6.34 -7.68 2.17
C ASP A 100 -6.42 -6.40 3.02
N SER A 101 -7.22 -5.41 2.58
CA SER A 101 -7.41 -4.15 3.31
C SER A 101 -8.09 -4.29 4.67
N LYS A 102 -8.66 -5.47 4.97
CA LYS A 102 -9.27 -5.81 6.26
C LYS A 102 -8.34 -6.69 7.12
N GLY A 103 -7.12 -6.96 6.67
CA GLY A 103 -6.17 -7.84 7.34
C GLY A 103 -6.49 -9.34 7.20
N GLN A 104 -7.38 -9.72 6.29
CA GLN A 104 -7.67 -11.12 6.00
C GLN A 104 -6.60 -11.72 5.09
N VAL A 105 -6.31 -13.00 5.29
CA VAL A 105 -5.28 -13.71 4.53
C VAL A 105 -5.74 -13.94 3.09
N LEU A 106 -4.93 -13.47 2.14
CA LEU A 106 -5.05 -13.74 0.73
C LEU A 106 -3.94 -14.73 0.32
N ALA A 107 -4.32 -15.96 0.00
CA ALA A 107 -3.36 -16.99 -0.37
C ALA A 107 -2.68 -16.68 -1.71
N VAL A 108 -1.45 -17.15 -1.88
CA VAL A 108 -0.73 -17.02 -3.16
C VAL A 108 -1.53 -17.65 -4.30
N GLY A 109 -1.73 -16.89 -5.38
CA GLY A 109 -2.55 -17.26 -6.54
C GLY A 109 -3.98 -16.71 -6.46
N GLN A 110 -4.42 -16.20 -5.30
CA GLN A 110 -5.73 -15.61 -5.16
C GLN A 110 -5.77 -14.15 -5.61
N LYS A 111 -6.98 -13.72 -5.97
CA LYS A 111 -7.34 -12.34 -6.26
C LYS A 111 -8.42 -11.89 -5.29
N THR A 112 -8.45 -10.60 -5.00
CA THR A 112 -9.51 -10.00 -4.20
C THR A 112 -9.83 -8.60 -4.70
N THR A 113 -11.04 -8.15 -4.40
CA THR A 113 -11.42 -6.75 -4.57
C THR A 113 -11.31 -6.09 -3.21
N MET A 114 -10.40 -5.11 -3.10
CA MET A 114 -10.24 -4.34 -1.87
C MET A 114 -11.46 -3.45 -1.63
N THR A 115 -11.60 -2.95 -0.40
CA THR A 115 -12.70 -2.07 0.04
C THR A 115 -12.93 -0.86 -0.87
N GLU A 116 -11.86 -0.35 -1.46
CA GLU A 116 -11.89 0.79 -2.35
C GLU A 116 -12.46 0.42 -3.73
N GLY A 117 -12.50 -0.85 -4.13
CA GLY A 117 -13.00 -1.30 -5.45
C GLY A 117 -11.91 -1.64 -6.46
N THR A 118 -10.64 -1.64 -6.03
CA THR A 118 -9.49 -2.10 -6.83
C THR A 118 -9.35 -3.61 -6.77
N GLU A 119 -9.03 -4.25 -7.90
CA GLU A 119 -8.70 -5.67 -7.93
C GLU A 119 -7.19 -5.86 -7.68
N TRP A 120 -6.84 -6.74 -6.75
CA TRP A 120 -5.47 -7.07 -6.39
C TRP A 120 -5.23 -8.58 -6.43
N SER A 121 -3.97 -8.97 -6.62
CA SER A 121 -3.56 -10.38 -6.61
C SER A 121 -2.32 -10.59 -5.74
N CYS A 122 -2.37 -11.65 -4.93
CA CYS A 122 -1.20 -12.19 -4.29
C CYS A 122 -0.55 -13.21 -5.22
N PHE A 123 0.71 -13.05 -5.59
CA PHE A 123 1.39 -13.94 -6.53
C PHE A 123 2.86 -14.11 -6.20
N LYS A 124 3.50 -15.12 -6.81
CA LYS A 124 4.95 -15.28 -6.79
C LYS A 124 5.53 -14.76 -8.09
N ASP A 125 6.55 -13.92 -8.00
CA ASP A 125 7.29 -13.49 -9.18
C ASP A 125 8.26 -14.57 -9.69
N LYS A 126 9.01 -14.26 -10.75
CA LYS A 126 9.97 -15.19 -11.38
C LYS A 126 11.09 -15.63 -10.44
N SER A 127 11.38 -14.88 -9.38
CA SER A 127 12.38 -15.23 -8.36
C SER A 127 11.79 -16.08 -7.22
N GLY A 128 10.46 -16.30 -7.24
CA GLY A 128 9.73 -16.97 -6.18
C GLY A 128 9.31 -16.05 -5.02
N ALA A 129 9.60 -14.76 -5.10
CA ALA A 129 9.21 -13.77 -4.10
C ALA A 129 7.69 -13.52 -4.16
N ILE A 130 7.04 -13.51 -2.99
CA ILE A 130 5.61 -13.22 -2.91
C ILE A 130 5.41 -11.70 -2.96
N LYS A 131 4.48 -11.28 -3.80
CA LYS A 131 4.11 -9.87 -4.04
C LYS A 131 2.61 -9.70 -4.06
N LEU A 132 2.18 -8.50 -3.70
CA LEU A 132 0.80 -8.03 -3.82
C LEU A 132 0.77 -6.98 -4.94
N GLU A 133 0.05 -7.25 -6.01
CA GLU A 133 -0.06 -6.36 -7.17
C GLU A 133 -1.51 -5.92 -7.41
N GLN A 134 -1.66 -4.65 -7.76
CA GLN A 134 -2.91 -4.10 -8.20
C GLN A 134 -3.13 -4.44 -9.69
N LEU A 135 -4.13 -5.26 -9.97
CA LEU A 135 -4.50 -5.66 -11.32
C LEU A 135 -5.39 -4.63 -12.01
N LYS A 136 -6.29 -3.99 -11.26
CA LYS A 136 -7.18 -2.94 -11.76
C LYS A 136 -7.23 -1.75 -10.80
N THR A 137 -7.07 -0.56 -11.37
CA THR A 137 -7.55 0.67 -10.74
C THR A 137 -9.06 0.60 -10.64
N GLY A 138 -9.63 0.77 -9.46
CA GLY A 138 -11.07 0.85 -9.36
C GLY A 138 -11.58 2.18 -9.93
N GLN A 139 -12.90 2.25 -10.06
CA GLN A 139 -13.54 3.10 -11.05
C GLN A 139 -14.84 3.67 -10.49
N CYS A 140 -15.24 4.85 -10.98
CA CYS A 140 -16.56 5.40 -10.71
C CYS A 140 -17.55 4.91 -11.76
N SER A 141 -18.83 4.75 -11.40
CA SER A 141 -19.88 4.44 -12.37
C SER A 141 -20.75 5.67 -12.63
N TYR A 142 -20.98 5.99 -13.90
CA TYR A 142 -21.88 7.06 -14.33
C TYR A 142 -22.65 6.63 -15.59
N ASN A 143 -23.98 6.64 -15.53
CA ASN A 143 -24.86 6.20 -16.63
C ASN A 143 -24.52 4.82 -17.19
N GLY A 144 -24.15 3.88 -16.32
CA GLY A 144 -23.73 2.53 -16.72
C GLY A 144 -22.35 2.46 -17.39
N VAL A 145 -21.65 3.59 -17.54
CA VAL A 145 -20.28 3.67 -18.03
C VAL A 145 -19.33 3.74 -16.85
N THR A 146 -18.28 2.94 -16.93
CA THR A 146 -17.26 2.90 -15.90
C THR A 146 -16.12 3.86 -16.23
N LEU A 147 -15.83 4.77 -15.30
CA LEU A 147 -14.88 5.87 -15.44
C LEU A 147 -13.65 5.65 -14.57
N ALA A 148 -12.46 5.67 -15.19
CA ALA A 148 -11.20 5.61 -14.46
C ALA A 148 -11.00 6.84 -13.56
N VAL A 149 -10.21 6.69 -12.49
CA VAL A 149 -9.80 7.80 -11.62
C VAL A 149 -9.22 8.95 -12.45
N GLY A 150 -9.61 10.18 -12.12
CA GLY A 150 -9.21 11.41 -12.81
C GLY A 150 -10.02 11.72 -14.06
N LYS A 151 -10.88 10.81 -14.56
CA LYS A 151 -11.81 11.14 -15.64
C LYS A 151 -12.87 12.10 -15.13
N THR A 152 -13.12 13.14 -15.93
CA THR A 152 -14.14 14.17 -15.67
C THR A 152 -15.36 13.97 -16.55
N TRP A 153 -16.52 14.29 -16.01
CA TRP A 153 -17.79 14.34 -16.75
C TRP A 153 -18.64 15.49 -16.21
N SER A 154 -19.74 15.79 -16.90
CA SER A 154 -20.69 16.81 -16.48
C SER A 154 -22.05 16.18 -16.24
N GLU A 155 -22.67 16.50 -15.11
CA GLU A 155 -24.05 16.12 -14.82
C GLU A 155 -24.97 17.32 -15.03
N PRO A 156 -26.04 17.20 -15.83
CA PRO A 156 -26.99 18.28 -16.06
C PRO A 156 -27.51 18.86 -14.74
N ALA A 157 -27.42 20.18 -14.60
CA ALA A 157 -27.86 20.91 -13.43
C ALA A 157 -28.04 22.38 -13.80
N GLU A 158 -29.21 22.95 -13.52
CA GLU A 158 -29.44 24.37 -13.74
C GLU A 158 -28.92 25.18 -12.55
N ILE A 159 -27.90 26.01 -12.79
CA ILE A 159 -27.30 26.86 -11.77
C ILE A 159 -27.77 28.29 -11.99
N LYS A 160 -28.59 28.79 -11.06
CA LYS A 160 -29.14 30.13 -11.09
C LYS A 160 -28.47 31.03 -10.05
N ILE A 161 -28.35 32.32 -10.39
CA ILE A 161 -28.03 33.39 -9.45
C ILE A 161 -29.08 34.49 -9.57
N THR A 162 -29.24 35.30 -8.53
CA THR A 162 -30.10 36.49 -8.56
C THR A 162 -29.25 37.75 -8.62
N VAL A 163 -29.43 38.57 -9.65
CA VAL A 163 -28.71 39.85 -9.82
C VAL A 163 -29.75 40.94 -9.99
N GLY A 164 -29.79 41.90 -9.05
CA GLY A 164 -30.76 42.99 -9.07
C GLY A 164 -32.22 42.52 -9.05
N GLY A 165 -32.51 41.43 -8.34
CA GLY A 165 -33.86 40.85 -8.24
C GLY A 165 -34.28 39.97 -9.44
N VAL A 166 -33.43 39.83 -10.46
CA VAL A 166 -33.71 39.00 -11.64
C VAL A 166 -32.91 37.70 -11.54
N GLU A 167 -33.58 36.56 -11.70
CA GLU A 167 -32.93 35.25 -11.84
C GLU A 167 -32.21 35.14 -13.18
N LYS A 168 -30.96 34.68 -13.15
CA LYS A 168 -30.15 34.39 -14.32
C LYS A 168 -29.59 32.98 -14.24
N VAL A 169 -29.76 32.20 -15.29
CA VAL A 169 -29.08 30.90 -15.44
C VAL A 169 -27.64 31.15 -15.84
N VAL A 170 -26.70 30.77 -14.99
CA VAL A 170 -25.25 30.94 -15.22
C VAL A 170 -24.54 29.62 -15.47
N GLY A 171 -25.16 28.49 -15.15
CA GLY A 171 -24.61 27.15 -15.38
C GLY A 171 -25.65 26.14 -15.83
N LYS A 172 -25.20 25.14 -16.59
CA LYS A 172 -26.04 24.06 -17.13
C LYS A 172 -25.61 22.66 -16.69
N ALA A 173 -24.48 22.53 -16.02
CA ALA A 173 -24.05 21.28 -15.43
C ALA A 173 -23.03 21.46 -14.29
N ILE A 174 -22.94 20.47 -13.43
CA ILE A 174 -21.85 20.32 -12.44
C ILE A 174 -20.76 19.47 -13.08
N ALA A 175 -19.53 19.98 -13.10
CA ALA A 175 -18.38 19.20 -13.51
C ALA A 175 -17.93 18.32 -12.35
N LYS A 176 -17.89 17.00 -12.58
CA LYS A 176 -17.41 16.01 -11.62
C LYS A 176 -16.13 15.35 -12.11
N VAL A 177 -15.37 14.81 -11.17
CA VAL A 177 -14.19 13.97 -11.42
C VAL A 177 -14.33 12.67 -10.63
N CYS A 178 -13.86 11.58 -11.22
CA CYS A 178 -13.75 10.32 -10.49
C CYS A 178 -12.57 10.45 -9.53
N ALA A 179 -12.87 10.52 -8.24
CA ALA A 179 -11.88 10.63 -7.19
C ALA A 179 -11.83 9.33 -6.39
N THR A 180 -10.76 9.18 -5.62
CA THR A 180 -10.66 8.14 -4.62
C THR A 180 -10.10 8.70 -3.33
N ASP A 181 -10.57 8.16 -2.21
CA ASP A 181 -9.93 8.30 -0.91
C ASP A 181 -9.90 6.91 -0.25
N GLY A 182 -8.83 6.62 0.48
CA GLY A 182 -8.63 5.31 1.10
C GLY A 182 -9.71 4.87 2.09
N LYS A 183 -10.63 5.75 2.48
CA LYS A 183 -11.80 5.48 3.34
C LYS A 183 -13.09 5.31 2.54
N LEU A 184 -13.38 6.19 1.58
CA LEU A 184 -14.65 6.18 0.82
C LEU A 184 -14.59 5.37 -0.48
N GLY A 185 -13.43 4.84 -0.87
CA GLY A 185 -13.26 4.12 -2.14
C GLY A 185 -13.31 5.05 -3.34
N PHE A 186 -14.00 4.67 -4.42
CA PHE A 186 -14.19 5.52 -5.61
C PHE A 186 -15.50 6.31 -5.52
N PHE A 187 -15.43 7.62 -5.71
CA PHE A 187 -16.60 8.49 -5.65
C PHE A 187 -16.52 9.64 -6.65
N ALA A 188 -17.69 10.14 -7.03
CA ALA A 188 -17.83 11.31 -7.87
C ALA A 188 -17.62 12.58 -7.02
N LYS A 189 -16.52 13.30 -7.24
CA LYS A 189 -16.24 14.57 -6.56
C LYS A 189 -16.59 15.74 -7.47
N ALA A 190 -17.30 16.74 -6.94
CA ALA A 190 -17.47 18.00 -7.64
C ALA A 190 -16.09 18.65 -7.89
N TYR A 191 -15.78 18.94 -9.14
CA TYR A 191 -14.49 19.47 -9.61
C TYR A 191 -14.64 20.84 -10.27
N GLY A 192 -15.86 21.31 -10.48
CA GLY A 192 -16.15 22.62 -11.06
C GLY A 192 -17.59 22.72 -11.55
N CYS A 193 -17.84 23.66 -12.45
CA CYS A 193 -19.14 23.83 -13.09
C CYS A 193 -19.00 24.13 -14.58
N VAL A 194 -20.05 23.80 -15.34
CA VAL A 194 -20.18 24.12 -16.75
C VAL A 194 -21.17 25.25 -16.88
N THR A 195 -20.68 26.38 -17.37
CA THR A 195 -21.48 27.60 -17.56
C THR A 195 -22.60 27.39 -18.58
N ALA A 196 -23.58 28.30 -18.61
CA ALA A 196 -24.65 28.29 -19.61
C ALA A 196 -24.09 28.30 -21.05
N THR A 197 -22.96 28.97 -21.28
CA THR A 197 -22.26 29.01 -22.58
C THR A 197 -21.46 27.74 -22.90
N GLY A 198 -21.36 26.79 -21.96
CA GLY A 198 -20.60 25.54 -22.14
C GLY A 198 -19.15 25.60 -21.69
N LEU A 199 -18.67 26.74 -21.20
CA LEU A 199 -17.33 26.85 -20.63
C LEU A 199 -17.20 26.05 -19.33
N TRP A 200 -16.11 25.29 -19.20
CA TRP A 200 -15.74 24.57 -17.99
C TRP A 200 -14.92 25.48 -17.07
N ILE A 201 -15.42 25.71 -15.86
CA ILE A 201 -14.72 26.44 -14.81
C ILE A 201 -14.32 25.44 -13.74
N LYS A 202 -13.02 25.35 -13.44
CA LYS A 202 -12.49 24.49 -12.38
C LYS A 202 -12.89 25.02 -11.01
N HIS A 203 -12.89 24.14 -10.01
CA HIS A 203 -13.10 24.54 -8.62
C HIS A 203 -12.15 25.68 -8.19
N ARG A 204 -12.73 26.67 -7.53
CA ARG A 204 -12.20 27.98 -7.13
C ARG A 204 -11.79 28.93 -8.26
N ALA A 205 -11.99 28.57 -9.53
CA ALA A 205 -11.70 29.44 -10.65
C ALA A 205 -12.89 30.36 -10.97
N PHE A 206 -12.59 31.49 -11.59
CA PHE A 206 -13.60 32.45 -12.03
C PHE A 206 -13.66 32.50 -13.55
N SER A 207 -14.84 32.75 -14.09
CA SER A 207 -14.98 33.19 -15.47
C SER A 207 -16.15 34.14 -15.65
N LYS A 208 -16.13 34.89 -16.74
CA LYS A 208 -17.22 35.79 -17.10
C LYS A 208 -18.28 35.01 -17.89
N VAL A 209 -19.53 35.07 -17.42
CA VAL A 209 -20.71 34.51 -18.08
C VAL A 209 -21.66 35.66 -18.32
N HIS A 210 -21.90 36.00 -19.59
CA HIS A 210 -22.57 37.24 -19.98
C HIS A 210 -21.83 38.48 -19.42
N ALA A 211 -22.48 39.24 -18.53
CA ALA A 211 -21.93 40.41 -17.88
C ALA A 211 -21.37 40.13 -16.47
N ASP A 212 -21.60 38.93 -15.93
CA ASP A 212 -21.38 38.59 -14.53
C ASP A 212 -20.15 37.68 -14.37
N PHE A 213 -19.40 37.82 -13.27
CA PHE A 213 -18.32 36.90 -12.91
C PHE A 213 -18.86 35.77 -12.05
N VAL A 214 -18.58 34.54 -12.44
CA VAL A 214 -19.05 33.33 -11.78
C VAL A 214 -17.86 32.54 -11.26
N GLN A 215 -17.93 32.14 -10.00
CA GLN A 215 -17.01 31.20 -9.37
C GLN A 215 -17.69 29.85 -9.16
N CYS A 216 -17.00 28.78 -9.51
CA CYS A 216 -17.16 27.46 -8.88
C CYS A 216 -15.88 27.17 -8.09
#